data_AF-F2B070-F1
#
_entry.id   AF-F2B070-F1
#
_cell.length_a   1.000
_cell.length_b   1.000
_cell.length_c   1.000
_cell.angle_alpha   90.00
_cell.angle_beta   90.00
_cell.angle_gamma   90.00
#
_symmetry.space_group_name_H-M   'P 1'
#
loop_
_entity.id
_entity.type
_entity.pdbx_description
1 polymer ?
#
loop_
_entity_poly.entity_id
_entity_poly.type
_entity_poly.pdbx_seq_one_letter_code
_entity_poly.pdbx_strand_id
1 'polypeptide(L)'
;MKVSLAVFLALTLTISIQAEELPNVAVAGEGALVSSRQIFDLADKPTKESHASTIVETPNGLVAAWFAGTRERDPDVGIRVSRHENGQWTDSVEVVSGVQSSMLRYPTWNPVLFQPSEGPLMLFYKVGPNPREWWGMLTTSQDGGKTWSWPTKLGEAHTIGHLLGPVKNKPVELADGTILCPSSTEIEYADGSSHWRVHFEVTKDLGKTWEVIGPIQTGETFHAIQPSILTYPDDRLQI
;
A
#
# COMPACT_ATOMS: atom_id res chain seq x y z
N MET A 1 -55.15 34.63 -49.94
CA MET A 1 -54.43 33.74 -49.01
C MET A 1 -53.01 34.28 -48.86
N LYS A 2 -52.66 34.89 -47.73
CA LYS A 2 -51.31 35.43 -47.48
C LYS A 2 -50.54 34.41 -46.64
N VAL A 3 -49.41 33.93 -47.14
CA VAL A 3 -48.51 33.05 -46.39
C VAL A 3 -47.34 33.90 -45.92
N SER A 4 -47.22 34.08 -44.60
CA SER A 4 -46.04 34.70 -43.97
C SER A 4 -44.98 33.64 -43.75
N LEU A 5 -43.75 33.93 -44.21
CA LEU A 5 -42.57 33.11 -43.97
C LEU A 5 -41.93 33.53 -42.64
N ALA A 6 -41.99 32.67 -41.63
CA ALA A 6 -41.27 32.87 -40.38
C ALA A 6 -39.84 32.35 -40.52
N VAL A 7 -38.86 33.24 -40.37
CA VAL A 7 -37.43 32.89 -40.33
C VAL A 7 -37.09 32.54 -38.88
N PHE A 8 -36.71 31.29 -38.63
CA PHE A 8 -36.16 30.86 -37.34
C PHE A 8 -34.66 31.18 -37.30
N LEU A 9 -34.26 32.07 -36.39
CA LEU A 9 -32.87 32.37 -36.10
C LEU A 9 -32.38 31.35 -35.05
N ALA A 10 -31.51 30.42 -35.45
CA ALA A 10 -30.86 29.50 -34.52
C ALA A 10 -29.72 30.22 -33.79
N LEU A 11 -29.89 30.48 -32.48
CA LEU A 11 -28.78 30.88 -31.61
C LEU A 11 -27.94 29.64 -31.27
N THR A 12 -26.70 29.60 -31.75
CA THR A 12 -25.70 28.64 -31.30
C THR A 12 -25.09 29.12 -29.98
N LEU A 13 -25.44 28.45 -28.88
CA LEU A 13 -24.78 28.65 -27.60
C LEU A 13 -23.40 27.96 -27.64
N THR A 14 -22.32 28.74 -27.55
CA THR A 14 -20.97 28.19 -27.39
C THR A 14 -20.70 28.01 -25.90
N ILE A 15 -20.59 26.76 -25.46
CA ILE A 15 -20.12 26.42 -24.11
C ILE A 15 -18.59 26.37 -24.19
N SER A 16 -17.92 27.41 -23.68
CA SER A 16 -16.47 27.39 -23.48
C SER A 16 -16.17 26.52 -22.26
N ILE A 17 -15.69 25.30 -22.49
CA ILE A 17 -15.04 24.50 -21.45
C ILE A 17 -13.70 25.17 -21.16
N GLN A 18 -13.57 25.85 -20.02
CA GLN A 18 -12.24 26.21 -19.52
C GLN A 18 -11.53 24.91 -19.15
N ALA A 19 -10.48 24.57 -19.89
CA ALA A 19 -9.54 23.57 -19.42
C ALA A 19 -8.93 24.10 -18.12
N GLU A 20 -9.07 23.35 -17.02
CA GLU A 20 -8.36 23.67 -15.79
C GLU A 20 -6.87 23.66 -16.09
N GLU A 21 -6.21 24.80 -15.86
CA GLU A 21 -4.77 24.92 -16.00
C GLU A 21 -4.12 24.07 -14.91
N LEU A 22 -3.23 23.16 -15.31
CA LEU A 22 -2.55 22.30 -14.35
C LEU A 22 -1.75 23.16 -13.36
N PRO A 23 -1.71 22.80 -12.07
CA PRO A 23 -0.89 23.52 -11.12
C PRO A 23 0.59 23.43 -11.52
N ASN A 24 1.34 24.49 -11.22
CA ASN A 24 2.79 24.50 -11.42
C ASN A 24 3.45 23.36 -10.64
N VAL A 25 4.55 22.83 -11.18
CA VAL A 25 5.38 21.84 -10.50
C VAL A 25 5.85 22.41 -9.16
N ALA A 26 5.59 21.67 -8.08
CA ALA A 26 5.96 22.10 -6.74
C ALA A 26 7.50 22.19 -6.61
N VAL A 27 7.96 23.23 -5.91
CA VAL A 27 9.37 23.45 -5.60
C VAL A 27 9.64 23.04 -4.16
N ALA A 28 10.70 22.26 -3.93
CA ALA A 28 11.07 21.85 -2.58
C ALA A 28 11.45 23.06 -1.72
N GLY A 29 10.89 23.12 -0.51
CA GLY A 29 10.99 24.25 0.41
C GLY A 29 9.83 25.25 0.30
N GLU A 30 8.91 25.06 -0.65
CA GLU A 30 7.75 25.94 -0.85
C GLU A 30 6.43 25.22 -0.57
N GLY A 31 5.51 25.92 0.10
CA GLY A 31 4.17 25.39 0.41
C GLY A 31 4.21 24.09 1.21
N ALA A 32 3.53 23.06 0.69
CA ALA A 32 3.45 21.74 1.34
C ALA A 32 4.64 20.81 1.02
N LEU A 33 5.45 21.12 -0.01
CA LEU A 33 6.60 20.29 -0.37
C LEU A 33 7.84 20.76 0.39
N VAL A 34 8.08 20.19 1.57
CA VAL A 34 9.22 20.58 2.41
C VAL A 34 10.56 20.16 1.81
N SER A 35 10.66 18.95 1.25
CA SER A 35 11.88 18.45 0.62
C SER A 35 11.57 17.36 -0.42
N SER A 36 12.48 17.18 -1.39
CA SER A 36 12.43 16.10 -2.37
C SER A 36 13.84 15.60 -2.64
N ARG A 37 14.03 14.28 -2.62
CA ARG A 37 15.31 13.61 -2.86
C ARG A 37 15.09 12.26 -3.52
N GLN A 38 16.05 11.83 -4.33
CA GLN A 38 16.13 10.45 -4.79
C GLN A 38 16.76 9.57 -3.70
N ILE A 39 16.25 8.34 -3.55
CA ILE A 39 16.82 7.34 -2.63
C ILE A 39 18.07 6.70 -3.26
N PHE A 40 18.09 6.55 -4.57
CA PHE A 40 19.20 6.05 -5.37
C PHE A 40 19.20 6.73 -6.74
N ASP A 41 20.36 6.77 -7.40
CA ASP A 41 20.47 7.28 -8.77
C ASP A 41 19.67 6.38 -9.73
N LEU A 42 18.89 6.98 -10.62
CA LEU A 42 18.13 6.24 -11.62
C LEU A 42 19.03 5.56 -12.67
N ALA A 43 20.23 6.09 -12.90
CA ALA A 43 21.24 5.49 -13.76
C ALA A 43 21.86 4.22 -13.14
N ASP A 44 21.87 4.13 -11.81
CA ASP A 44 22.43 3.00 -11.04
C ASP A 44 21.35 2.34 -10.16
N LYS A 45 20.13 2.24 -10.70
CA LYS A 45 19.02 1.65 -9.95
C LYS A 45 19.28 0.16 -9.67
N PRO A 46 19.01 -0.33 -8.46
CA PRO A 46 19.33 -1.71 -8.07
C PRO A 46 18.58 -2.78 -8.87
N THR A 47 17.39 -2.44 -9.37
CA THR A 47 16.49 -3.34 -10.09
C THR A 47 15.81 -2.60 -11.23
N LYS A 48 15.25 -3.36 -12.19
CA LYS A 48 14.57 -2.77 -13.34
C LYS A 48 13.28 -2.07 -12.94
N GLU A 49 12.51 -2.68 -12.05
CA GLU A 49 11.25 -2.13 -11.53
C GLU A 49 11.29 -2.00 -10.01
N SER A 50 10.59 -0.98 -9.51
CA SER A 50 10.36 -0.69 -8.09
C SER A 50 8.92 -0.20 -7.95
N HIS A 51 8.12 -0.81 -7.07
CA HIS A 51 6.70 -0.51 -6.94
C HIS A 51 6.19 -0.74 -5.50
N ALA A 52 4.99 -0.24 -5.20
CA ALA A 52 4.33 -0.20 -3.89
C ALA A 52 5.25 0.25 -2.75
N SER A 53 5.78 1.47 -2.86
CA SER A 53 6.64 2.04 -1.83
C SER A 53 5.89 2.40 -0.54
N THR A 54 6.58 2.29 0.58
CA THR A 54 6.15 2.72 1.91
C THR A 54 7.31 3.44 2.61
N ILE A 55 6.99 4.34 3.54
CA ILE A 55 7.97 5.07 4.34
C ILE A 55 7.41 5.28 5.75
N VAL A 56 8.25 5.14 6.77
CA VAL A 56 7.87 5.36 8.17
C VAL A 56 8.97 6.12 8.90
N GLU A 57 8.58 6.93 9.89
CA GLU A 57 9.51 7.50 10.84
C GLU A 57 9.72 6.52 11.99
N THR A 58 10.98 6.37 12.41
CA THR A 58 11.39 5.56 13.56
C THR A 58 12.20 6.44 14.51
N PRO A 59 12.46 6.00 15.76
CA PRO A 59 13.38 6.71 16.65
C PRO A 59 14.77 6.96 16.07
N ASN A 60 15.18 6.20 15.04
CA ASN A 60 16.50 6.28 14.41
C ASN A 60 16.50 7.08 13.08
N GLY A 61 15.35 7.58 12.63
CA GLY A 61 15.18 8.26 11.34
C GLY A 61 14.14 7.59 10.43
N LEU A 62 14.09 8.03 9.17
CA LEU A 62 13.13 7.49 8.20
C LEU A 62 13.60 6.15 7.65
N VAL A 63 12.66 5.23 7.43
CA VAL A 63 12.90 3.97 6.74
C VAL A 63 11.92 3.87 5.59
N ALA A 64 12.40 3.56 4.39
CA ALA A 64 11.60 3.34 3.20
C ALA A 64 11.75 1.89 2.73
N ALA A 65 10.67 1.32 2.20
CA ALA A 65 10.67 0.00 1.58
C ALA A 65 9.81 -0.02 0.31
N TRP A 66 10.13 -0.94 -0.60
CA TRP A 66 9.38 -1.20 -1.84
C TRP A 66 9.68 -2.61 -2.30
N PHE A 67 8.80 -3.20 -3.12
CA PHE A 67 9.18 -4.42 -3.83
C PHE A 67 9.88 -4.06 -5.14
N ALA A 68 10.86 -4.86 -5.53
CA ALA A 68 11.72 -4.56 -6.66
C ALA A 68 12.26 -5.85 -7.30
N GLY A 69 12.41 -5.86 -8.62
CA GLY A 69 12.88 -7.03 -9.38
C GLY A 69 12.93 -6.77 -10.88
N THR A 70 12.91 -7.85 -11.67
CA THR A 70 12.91 -7.77 -13.14
C THR A 70 11.62 -7.16 -13.68
N ARG A 71 10.48 -7.65 -13.21
CA ARG A 71 9.14 -7.13 -13.49
C ARG A 71 8.18 -7.55 -12.38
N GLU A 72 7.15 -6.76 -12.12
CA GLU A 72 6.05 -7.19 -11.24
C GLU A 72 5.59 -8.63 -11.57
N ARG A 73 5.40 -9.45 -10.51
CA ARG A 73 5.09 -10.89 -10.54
C ARG A 73 6.25 -11.84 -10.87
N ASP A 74 7.39 -11.37 -11.38
CA ASP A 74 8.50 -12.28 -11.67
C ASP A 74 9.09 -12.85 -10.37
N PRO A 75 9.54 -14.13 -10.34
CA PRO A 75 9.98 -14.78 -9.10
C PRO A 75 11.12 -14.08 -8.36
N ASP A 76 11.89 -13.23 -9.04
CA ASP A 76 13.01 -12.49 -8.46
C ASP A 76 12.59 -11.24 -7.67
N VAL A 77 11.30 -10.87 -7.67
CA VAL A 77 10.80 -9.69 -6.94
C VAL A 77 10.95 -9.88 -5.42
N GLY A 78 11.87 -9.11 -4.83
CA GLY A 78 12.14 -9.04 -3.40
C GLY A 78 11.70 -7.72 -2.78
N ILE A 79 11.65 -7.66 -1.45
CA ILE A 79 11.46 -6.42 -0.71
C ILE A 79 12.81 -5.79 -0.43
N ARG A 80 12.97 -4.53 -0.84
CA ARG A 80 14.16 -3.74 -0.58
C ARG A 80 13.87 -2.63 0.42
N VAL A 81 14.88 -2.29 1.22
CA VAL A 81 14.81 -1.25 2.26
C VAL A 81 15.97 -0.27 2.06
N SER A 82 15.71 1.01 2.32
CA SER A 82 16.72 2.03 2.52
C SER A 82 16.37 2.86 3.77
N ARG A 83 17.38 3.33 4.48
CA ARG A 83 17.24 4.13 5.70
C ARG A 83 17.79 5.52 5.46
N HIS A 84 17.16 6.53 6.03
CA HIS A 84 17.64 7.91 5.97
C HIS A 84 18.43 8.23 7.25
N GLU A 85 19.74 8.15 7.15
CA GLU A 85 20.68 8.34 8.26
C GLU A 85 21.63 9.49 7.90
N ASN A 86 21.93 10.37 8.86
CA ASN A 86 22.88 11.49 8.67
C ASN A 86 22.59 12.39 7.45
N GLY A 87 21.30 12.58 7.11
CA GLY A 87 20.88 13.43 6.00
C GLY A 87 20.98 12.80 4.61
N GLN A 88 21.24 11.48 4.52
CA GLN A 88 21.34 10.74 3.27
C GLN A 88 20.59 9.40 3.36
N TRP A 89 20.16 8.90 2.22
CA TRP A 89 19.62 7.54 2.12
C TRP A 89 20.78 6.54 2.01
N THR A 90 20.68 5.42 2.73
CA THR A 90 21.59 4.28 2.57
C THR A 90 21.35 3.60 1.23
N ASP A 91 22.32 2.78 0.81
CA ASP A 91 22.10 1.85 -0.30
C ASP A 91 20.85 1.00 -0.05
N SER A 92 20.16 0.69 -1.15
CA SER A 92 19.00 -0.18 -1.14
C SER A 92 19.44 -1.63 -0.91
N VAL A 93 18.96 -2.25 0.17
CA VAL A 93 19.30 -3.64 0.53
C VAL A 93 18.06 -4.52 0.39
N GLU A 94 18.18 -5.67 -0.27
CA GLU A 94 17.11 -6.68 -0.26
C GLU A 94 17.05 -7.36 1.11
N VAL A 95 15.89 -7.29 1.76
CA VAL A 95 15.65 -7.84 3.10
C VAL A 95 14.70 -9.04 3.08
N VAL A 96 13.97 -9.24 1.98
CA VAL A 96 13.12 -10.41 1.74
C VAL A 96 13.25 -10.83 0.28
N SER A 97 13.52 -12.10 0.04
CA SER A 97 13.69 -12.65 -1.32
C SER A 97 12.49 -13.46 -1.81
N GLY A 98 11.55 -13.87 -0.95
CA GLY A 98 10.42 -14.72 -1.35
C GLY A 98 10.77 -16.20 -1.58
N VAL A 99 12.01 -16.61 -1.29
CA VAL A 99 12.45 -18.01 -1.33
C VAL A 99 11.66 -18.84 -0.31
N GLN A 100 11.05 -19.93 -0.79
CA GLN A 100 10.30 -20.89 0.03
C GLN A 100 11.07 -22.19 0.25
N SER A 101 11.88 -22.59 -0.73
CA SER A 101 12.77 -23.75 -0.68
C SER A 101 13.90 -23.59 -1.71
N SER A 102 14.79 -24.57 -1.81
CA SER A 102 15.85 -24.58 -2.82
C SER A 102 15.34 -24.56 -4.28
N MET A 103 14.07 -24.93 -4.51
CA MET A 103 13.47 -25.04 -5.85
C MET A 103 12.28 -24.10 -6.07
N LEU A 104 11.83 -23.40 -5.03
CA LEU A 104 10.61 -22.59 -5.08
C LEU A 104 10.87 -21.20 -4.52
N ARG A 105 10.57 -20.21 -5.34
CA ARG A 105 10.58 -18.79 -5.02
C ARG A 105 9.30 -18.18 -5.55
N TYR A 106 8.60 -17.43 -4.71
CA TYR A 106 7.47 -16.61 -5.15
C TYR A 106 7.87 -15.14 -5.10
N PRO A 107 7.28 -14.29 -5.95
CA PRO A 107 7.42 -12.85 -5.80
C PRO A 107 6.90 -12.41 -4.43
N THR A 108 7.48 -11.32 -3.94
CA THR A 108 7.03 -10.60 -2.75
C THR A 108 6.28 -9.33 -3.15
N TRP A 109 5.34 -8.88 -2.33
CA TRP A 109 4.40 -7.84 -2.71
C TRP A 109 4.09 -6.88 -1.57
N ASN A 110 3.72 -5.66 -1.96
CA ASN A 110 3.13 -4.61 -1.13
C ASN A 110 3.72 -4.53 0.29
N PRO A 111 5.01 -4.15 0.44
CA PRO A 111 5.57 -3.94 1.75
C PRO A 111 4.85 -2.78 2.46
N VAL A 112 4.61 -2.94 3.76
CA VAL A 112 4.05 -1.91 4.61
C VAL A 112 4.90 -1.81 5.88
N LEU A 113 5.60 -0.69 6.00
CA LEU A 113 6.34 -0.35 7.21
C LEU A 113 5.39 0.31 8.21
N PHE A 114 5.48 -0.13 9.47
CA PHE A 114 4.70 0.40 10.56
C PHE A 114 5.54 0.41 11.84
N GLN A 115 5.66 1.57 12.45
CA GLN A 115 6.34 1.75 13.74
C GLN A 115 5.24 1.98 14.79
N PRO A 116 4.89 0.99 15.62
CA PRO A 116 4.00 1.21 16.75
C PRO A 116 4.64 2.15 17.76
N SER A 117 3.81 2.78 18.59
CA SER A 117 4.21 3.64 19.70
C SER A 117 5.09 2.89 20.70
N GLU A 118 4.76 1.61 20.94
CA GLU A 118 5.57 0.67 21.71
C GLU A 118 5.82 -0.60 20.91
N GLY A 119 7.09 -0.89 20.62
CA GLY A 119 7.49 -2.12 19.95
C GLY A 119 8.51 -1.93 18.82
N PRO A 120 8.91 -3.04 18.17
CA PRO A 120 9.86 -2.98 17.06
C PRO A 120 9.22 -2.36 15.82
N LEU A 121 10.05 -1.88 14.90
CA LEU A 121 9.63 -1.58 13.54
C LEU A 121 9.07 -2.87 12.90
N MET A 122 7.88 -2.79 12.34
CA MET A 122 7.20 -3.89 11.67
C MET A 122 7.27 -3.72 10.15
N LEU A 123 7.60 -4.79 9.43
CA LEU A 123 7.48 -4.87 7.98
C LEU A 123 6.51 -6.01 7.63
N PHE A 124 5.31 -5.61 7.24
CA PHE A 124 4.33 -6.51 6.63
C PHE A 124 4.60 -6.61 5.14
N TYR A 125 4.44 -7.79 4.56
CA TYR A 125 4.54 -8.01 3.12
C TYR A 125 3.76 -9.25 2.73
N LYS A 126 3.49 -9.42 1.44
CA LYS A 126 2.79 -10.60 0.92
C LYS A 126 3.74 -11.47 0.11
N VAL A 127 3.48 -12.77 0.09
CA VAL A 127 4.21 -13.74 -0.72
C VAL A 127 3.20 -14.61 -1.44
N GLY A 128 3.43 -14.89 -2.72
CA GLY A 128 2.59 -15.79 -3.49
C GLY A 128 2.64 -15.48 -4.99
N PRO A 129 2.06 -16.35 -5.84
CA PRO A 129 2.17 -16.21 -7.30
C PRO A 129 1.33 -15.06 -7.89
N ASN A 130 0.32 -14.58 -7.17
CA ASN A 130 -0.55 -13.46 -7.54
C ASN A 130 -1.40 -12.99 -6.33
N PRO A 131 -2.11 -11.84 -6.43
CA PRO A 131 -2.94 -11.31 -5.34
C PRO A 131 -4.12 -12.16 -4.86
N ARG A 132 -4.52 -13.21 -5.58
CA ARG A 132 -5.60 -14.13 -5.16
C ARG A 132 -5.07 -15.31 -4.33
N GLU A 133 -3.79 -15.61 -4.46
CA GLU A 133 -3.14 -16.80 -3.88
C GLU A 133 -1.98 -16.44 -2.94
N TRP A 134 -1.84 -15.16 -2.59
CA TRP A 134 -0.82 -14.71 -1.65
C TRP A 134 -1.23 -14.88 -0.19
N TRP A 135 -0.25 -14.80 0.70
CA TRP A 135 -0.45 -14.76 2.14
C TRP A 135 0.42 -13.66 2.76
N GLY A 136 -0.02 -13.16 3.91
CA GLY A 136 0.68 -12.17 4.70
C GLY A 136 1.85 -12.77 5.47
N MET A 137 2.91 -11.99 5.55
CA MET A 137 4.12 -12.24 6.31
C MET A 137 4.44 -11.02 7.17
N LEU A 138 5.09 -11.26 8.31
CA LEU A 138 5.63 -10.23 9.18
C LEU A 138 7.10 -10.53 9.49
N THR A 139 7.93 -9.51 9.38
CA THR A 139 9.28 -9.47 9.99
C THR A 139 9.43 -8.18 10.77
N THR A 140 10.24 -8.19 11.82
CA THR A 140 10.40 -7.03 12.71
C THR A 140 11.87 -6.64 12.85
N SER A 141 12.12 -5.38 13.21
CA SER A 141 13.44 -4.83 13.42
C SER A 141 13.48 -4.04 14.73
N GLN A 142 14.48 -4.34 15.56
CA GLN A 142 14.72 -3.67 16.84
C GLN A 142 15.68 -2.48 16.73
N ASP A 143 16.28 -2.28 15.56
CA ASP A 143 17.40 -1.35 15.35
C ASP A 143 17.14 -0.37 14.19
N GLY A 144 15.87 -0.09 13.92
CA GLY A 144 15.45 0.89 12.90
C GLY A 144 15.67 0.39 11.47
N GLY A 145 15.52 -0.91 11.23
CA GLY A 145 15.65 -1.53 9.91
C GLY A 145 17.09 -1.90 9.52
N LYS A 146 18.01 -2.02 10.49
CA LYS A 146 19.39 -2.49 10.23
C LYS A 146 19.46 -3.99 10.13
N THR A 147 18.78 -4.68 11.04
CA THR A 147 18.60 -6.13 11.03
C THR A 147 17.12 -6.46 11.15
N TRP A 148 16.75 -7.64 10.62
CA TRP A 148 15.37 -8.11 10.55
C TRP A 148 15.28 -9.51 11.16
N SER A 149 14.19 -9.78 11.87
CA SER A 149 13.91 -11.09 12.44
C SER A 149 13.65 -12.14 11.36
N TRP A 150 13.64 -13.41 11.76
CA TRP A 150 13.09 -14.45 10.91
C TRP A 150 11.60 -14.16 10.64
N PRO A 151 11.13 -14.20 9.39
CA PRO A 151 9.76 -13.84 9.07
C PRO A 151 8.76 -14.93 9.50
N THR A 152 7.56 -14.50 9.89
CA THR A 152 6.44 -15.36 10.28
C THR A 152 5.26 -15.18 9.34
N LYS A 153 4.54 -16.28 9.04
CA LYS A 153 3.23 -16.20 8.38
C LYS A 153 2.21 -15.64 9.38
N LEU A 154 1.28 -14.80 8.90
CA LEU A 154 0.22 -14.25 9.75
C LEU A 154 -0.84 -15.30 10.12
N GLY A 155 -1.00 -16.33 9.29
CA GLY A 155 -1.94 -17.43 9.50
C GLY A 155 -3.16 -17.31 8.60
N GLU A 156 -4.26 -17.89 9.05
CA GLU A 156 -5.52 -17.97 8.31
C GLU A 156 -6.69 -17.63 9.24
N ALA A 157 -7.72 -17.02 8.67
CA ALA A 157 -9.01 -16.81 9.29
C ALA A 157 -10.10 -17.47 8.46
N HIS A 158 -11.04 -18.15 9.12
CA HIS A 158 -12.10 -18.91 8.44
C HIS A 158 -12.97 -18.05 7.50
N THR A 159 -13.06 -16.74 7.75
CA THR A 159 -13.88 -15.79 6.98
C THR A 159 -13.25 -15.33 5.67
N ILE A 160 -11.92 -15.28 5.60
CA ILE A 160 -11.20 -14.64 4.49
C ILE A 160 -10.04 -15.48 3.92
N GLY A 161 -9.75 -16.64 4.50
CA GLY A 161 -8.59 -17.45 4.12
C GLY A 161 -7.30 -16.90 4.71
N HIS A 162 -6.27 -16.71 3.89
CA HIS A 162 -4.99 -16.17 4.36
C HIS A 162 -5.13 -14.76 4.90
N LEU A 163 -4.60 -14.54 6.11
CA LEU A 163 -4.40 -13.21 6.66
C LEU A 163 -3.32 -12.48 5.86
N LEU A 164 -3.54 -11.20 5.57
CA LEU A 164 -2.64 -10.35 4.79
C LEU A 164 -2.01 -9.23 5.63
N GLY A 165 -2.55 -8.95 6.82
CA GLY A 165 -2.26 -7.76 7.60
C GLY A 165 -2.70 -6.51 6.81
N PRO A 166 -1.92 -5.43 6.80
CA PRO A 166 -2.20 -4.31 5.91
C PRO A 166 -1.93 -4.73 4.46
N VAL A 167 -2.97 -4.76 3.62
CA VAL A 167 -2.84 -5.25 2.23
C VAL A 167 -1.92 -4.35 1.39
N LYS A 168 -1.86 -3.04 1.67
CA LYS A 168 -0.97 -2.10 0.97
C LYS A 168 -0.73 -0.77 1.69
N ASN A 169 -1.73 -0.15 2.32
CA ASN A 169 -1.52 1.12 3.04
C ASN A 169 -1.36 0.90 4.55
N LYS A 170 -0.90 1.93 5.25
CA LYS A 170 -0.48 1.86 6.65
C LYS A 170 -1.64 1.49 7.59
N PRO A 171 -1.38 0.63 8.60
CA PRO A 171 -2.25 0.50 9.77
C PRO A 171 -2.38 1.81 10.54
N VAL A 172 -3.37 1.84 11.43
CA VAL A 172 -3.45 2.83 12.53
C VAL A 172 -3.34 2.11 13.87
N GLU A 173 -2.67 2.74 14.83
CA GLU A 173 -2.67 2.30 16.23
C GLU A 173 -3.78 3.04 16.97
N LEU A 174 -4.62 2.29 17.68
CA LEU A 174 -5.65 2.85 18.56
C LEU A 174 -5.04 3.18 19.93
N ALA A 175 -5.76 3.96 20.74
CA ALA A 175 -5.29 4.42 22.04
C ALA A 175 -4.93 3.29 23.03
N ASP A 176 -5.46 2.07 22.83
CA ASP A 176 -5.15 0.90 23.65
C ASP A 176 -4.00 0.04 23.11
N GLY A 177 -3.28 0.51 22.08
CA GLY A 177 -2.21 -0.22 21.40
C GLY A 177 -2.69 -1.22 20.35
N THR A 178 -4.00 -1.34 20.12
CA THR A 178 -4.54 -2.18 19.05
C THR A 178 -4.09 -1.65 17.69
N ILE A 179 -3.53 -2.51 16.86
CA ILE A 179 -3.16 -2.19 15.47
C ILE A 179 -4.28 -2.63 14.56
N LEU A 180 -4.92 -1.66 13.89
CA LEU A 180 -5.97 -1.87 12.91
C LEU A 180 -5.38 -1.80 11.50
N CYS A 181 -5.30 -2.95 10.83
CA CYS A 181 -4.75 -3.04 9.49
C CYS A 181 -5.84 -2.92 8.42
N PRO A 182 -5.79 -1.91 7.52
CA PRO A 182 -6.70 -1.84 6.38
C PRO A 182 -6.33 -2.94 5.37
N SER A 183 -7.29 -3.82 5.10
CA SER A 183 -7.08 -4.98 4.23
C SER A 183 -8.19 -5.10 3.19
N SER A 184 -7.94 -5.95 2.19
CA SER A 184 -8.94 -6.31 1.19
C SER A 184 -8.60 -7.63 0.52
N THR A 185 -9.61 -8.43 0.24
CA THR A 185 -9.46 -9.69 -0.52
C THR A 185 -9.94 -9.53 -1.96
N GLU A 186 -9.22 -10.13 -2.91
CA GLU A 186 -9.69 -10.31 -4.29
C GLU A 186 -10.31 -11.71 -4.42
N ILE A 187 -11.59 -11.79 -4.77
CA ILE A 187 -12.32 -13.05 -4.93
C ILE A 187 -12.77 -13.18 -6.38
N GLU A 188 -12.43 -14.32 -6.99
CA GLU A 188 -12.92 -14.71 -8.32
C GLU A 188 -14.05 -15.75 -8.15
N TYR A 189 -15.17 -15.53 -8.83
CA TYR A 189 -16.33 -16.42 -8.79
C TYR A 189 -16.38 -17.34 -10.01
N ALA A 190 -17.14 -18.42 -9.87
CA ALA A 190 -17.30 -19.42 -10.93
C ALA A 190 -17.92 -18.87 -12.23
N ASP A 191 -18.63 -17.74 -12.16
CA ASP A 191 -19.19 -17.05 -13.32
C ASP A 191 -18.18 -16.12 -14.02
N GLY A 192 -16.94 -16.07 -13.54
CA GLY A 192 -15.85 -15.22 -14.06
C GLY A 192 -15.86 -13.79 -13.51
N SER A 193 -16.78 -13.44 -12.60
CA SER A 193 -16.76 -12.14 -11.93
C SER A 193 -15.66 -12.06 -10.87
N SER A 194 -15.16 -10.85 -10.60
CA SER A 194 -14.16 -10.59 -9.57
C SER A 194 -14.64 -9.49 -8.62
N HIS A 195 -14.66 -9.77 -7.32
CA HIS A 195 -15.07 -8.82 -6.30
C HIS A 195 -13.91 -8.49 -5.37
N TRP A 196 -13.78 -7.21 -5.04
CA TRP A 196 -12.84 -6.73 -4.04
C TRP A 196 -13.61 -6.36 -2.78
N ARG A 197 -13.20 -6.94 -1.65
CA ARG A 197 -13.89 -6.77 -0.37
C ARG A 197 -12.97 -6.15 0.65
N VAL A 198 -13.31 -4.94 1.06
CA VAL A 198 -12.63 -4.25 2.17
C VAL A 198 -13.02 -4.89 3.48
N HIS A 199 -12.03 -5.19 4.30
CA HIS A 199 -12.15 -5.69 5.67
C HIS A 199 -10.95 -5.17 6.47
N PHE A 200 -10.88 -5.54 7.75
CA PHE A 200 -9.76 -5.18 8.60
C PHE A 200 -9.22 -6.39 9.32
N GLU A 201 -7.90 -6.42 9.46
CA GLU A 201 -7.20 -7.42 10.24
C GLU A 201 -6.59 -6.72 11.45
N VAL A 202 -6.95 -7.19 12.64
CA VAL A 202 -6.70 -6.51 13.91
C VAL A 202 -5.76 -7.34 14.74
N THR A 203 -4.72 -6.73 15.29
CA THR A 203 -3.84 -7.39 16.24
C THR A 203 -3.62 -6.52 17.48
N LYS A 204 -3.62 -7.15 18.66
CA LYS A 204 -3.42 -6.51 19.97
C LYS A 204 -2.08 -6.87 20.61
N ASP A 205 -1.28 -7.68 19.92
CA ASP A 205 -0.07 -8.29 20.45
C ASP A 205 1.08 -8.28 19.43
N LEU A 206 1.11 -7.22 18.61
CA LEU A 206 2.14 -6.95 17.61
C LEU A 206 2.23 -8.05 16.53
N GLY A 207 1.08 -8.55 16.10
CA GLY A 207 0.94 -9.49 14.97
C GLY A 207 1.07 -10.96 15.34
N LYS A 208 0.99 -11.33 16.63
CA LYS A 208 1.03 -12.73 17.06
C LYS A 208 -0.35 -13.39 16.93
N THR A 209 -1.42 -12.65 17.22
CA THR A 209 -2.81 -13.09 17.05
C THR A 209 -3.61 -12.04 16.28
N TRP A 210 -4.65 -12.52 15.61
CA TRP A 210 -5.42 -11.74 14.65
C TRP A 210 -6.92 -11.95 14.81
N GLU A 211 -7.67 -10.86 14.69
CA GLU A 211 -9.12 -10.82 14.54
C GLU A 211 -9.47 -10.18 13.19
N VAL A 212 -10.60 -10.56 12.59
CA VAL A 212 -11.08 -9.99 11.32
C VAL A 212 -12.39 -9.24 11.54
N ILE A 213 -12.43 -7.98 11.10
CA ILE A 213 -13.64 -7.15 11.08
C ILE A 213 -14.09 -6.98 9.63
N GLY A 214 -15.37 -7.26 9.37
CA GLY A 214 -15.99 -7.11 8.07
C GLY A 214 -16.19 -8.43 7.32
N PRO A 215 -16.32 -8.39 5.98
CA PRO A 215 -16.13 -7.22 5.12
C PRO A 215 -17.17 -6.12 5.37
N ILE A 216 -16.80 -4.86 5.15
CA ILE A 216 -17.71 -3.71 5.35
C ILE A 216 -18.60 -3.42 4.13
N GLN A 217 -18.33 -4.10 3.02
CA GLN A 217 -19.09 -4.01 1.77
C GLN A 217 -18.97 -5.35 1.00
N THR A 218 -19.96 -5.70 0.16
CA THR A 218 -20.08 -7.03 -0.49
C THR A 218 -19.16 -7.24 -1.70
N GLY A 219 -18.61 -6.16 -2.24
CA GLY A 219 -17.80 -6.06 -3.44
C GLY A 219 -18.59 -5.69 -4.69
N GLU A 220 -19.91 -5.56 -4.57
CA GLU A 220 -20.85 -5.37 -5.69
C GLU A 220 -21.10 -3.89 -6.00
N THR A 221 -21.29 -3.07 -4.96
CA THR A 221 -21.54 -1.62 -5.14
C THR A 221 -20.24 -0.87 -5.39
N PHE A 222 -19.19 -1.23 -4.65
CA PHE A 222 -17.88 -0.59 -4.71
C PHE A 222 -16.81 -1.67 -4.83
N HIS A 223 -16.14 -1.71 -5.98
CA HIS A 223 -14.98 -2.58 -6.23
C HIS A 223 -13.71 -2.00 -5.56
N ALA A 224 -13.80 -1.73 -4.26
CA ALA A 224 -12.76 -1.06 -3.49
C ALA A 224 -11.71 -2.06 -2.99
N ILE A 225 -10.44 -1.70 -3.18
CA ILE A 225 -9.26 -2.48 -2.76
C ILE A 225 -8.21 -1.54 -2.17
N GLN A 226 -7.31 -2.08 -1.36
CA GLN A 226 -6.16 -1.36 -0.81
C GLN A 226 -6.60 -0.08 -0.06
N PRO A 227 -7.45 -0.21 0.98
CA PRO A 227 -7.98 0.94 1.68
C PRO A 227 -6.88 1.68 2.45
N SER A 228 -7.13 2.96 2.73
CA SER A 228 -6.37 3.77 3.68
C SER A 228 -7.32 4.21 4.78
N ILE A 229 -6.81 4.41 6.00
CA ILE A 229 -7.60 4.88 7.13
C ILE A 229 -7.28 6.34 7.37
N LEU A 230 -8.32 7.20 7.35
CA LEU A 230 -8.23 8.58 7.79
C LEU A 230 -8.75 8.69 9.23
N THR A 231 -7.93 9.24 10.12
CA THR A 231 -8.27 9.51 11.53
C THR A 231 -8.68 10.97 11.72
N TYR A 232 -9.80 11.20 12.38
CA TYR A 232 -10.29 12.54 12.74
C TYR A 232 -9.95 12.90 14.20
N PRO A 233 -9.92 14.20 14.56
CA PRO A 233 -9.64 14.63 15.93
C PRO A 233 -10.64 14.15 17.00
N ASP A 234 -11.82 13.70 16.58
CA ASP A 234 -12.87 13.12 17.44
C ASP A 234 -12.86 11.58 17.43
N ASP A 235 -11.69 10.99 17.12
CA ASP A 235 -11.43 9.55 17.04
C ASP A 235 -12.26 8.78 16.00
N ARG A 236 -13.01 9.48 15.14
CA ARG A 236 -13.68 8.83 14.01
C ARG A 236 -12.66 8.34 13.00
N LEU A 237 -12.96 7.18 12.42
CA LEU A 237 -12.21 6.59 11.32
C LEU A 237 -13.04 6.67 10.03
N GLN A 238 -12.40 7.00 8.93
CA GLN A 238 -12.98 6.92 7.58
C GLN A 238 -12.13 6.04 6.67
N ILE A 239 -12.83 5.32 5.81
CA ILE A 239 -12.31 4.52 4.71
C ILE A 239 -12.84 5.07 3.39
#